data_AF-A0A9W4DP96-F1
#
_entry.id   AF-A0A9W4DP96-F1
#
_cell.length_a   1.000
_cell.length_b   1.000
_cell.length_c   1.000
_cell.angle_alpha   90.00
_cell.angle_beta   90.00
_cell.angle_gamma   90.00
#
_symmetry.space_group_name_H-M   'P 1'
#
loop_
_entity.id
_entity.type
_entity.pdbx_description
1 polymer ?
#
loop_
_entity_poly.entity_id
_entity_poly.type
_entity_poly.pdbx_seq_one_letter_code
_entity_poly.pdbx_strand_id
1 'polypeptide(L)'
;MSVALMWEAAAAQGRGPELLAWARESAAALPGGFMRREFLTAPGDRVLVLTWWDAGYDAELPDLPDPAADLVRRAVHRWRFSSVAVEPAG
;
A
#
# COMPACT_ATOMS: atom_id res chain seq x y z
N MET A 1 -19.10 4.37 3.28
CA MET A 1 -18.77 3.03 2.70
C MET A 1 -17.26 2.97 2.68
N SER A 2 -16.62 1.85 3.00
CA SER A 2 -15.16 1.82 3.10
C SER A 2 -14.54 1.01 1.96
N VAL A 3 -13.57 1.61 1.28
CA VAL A 3 -12.76 0.95 0.25
C VAL A 3 -11.32 0.84 0.74
N ALA A 4 -10.70 -0.31 0.50
CA ALA A 4 -9.29 -0.55 0.76
C ALA A 4 -8.52 -0.54 -0.57
N LEU A 5 -7.46 0.27 -0.64
CA LEU A 5 -6.47 0.26 -1.71
C LEU A 5 -5.29 -0.59 -1.25
N MET A 6 -4.94 -1.59 -2.05
CA MET A 6 -3.79 -2.44 -1.86
C MET A 6 -2.71 -2.10 -2.88
N TRP A 7 -1.51 -1.85 -2.38
CA TRP A 7 -0.29 -1.69 -3.17
C TRP A 7 0.72 -2.73 -2.70
N GLU A 8 1.28 -3.52 -3.61
CA GLU A 8 2.28 -4.55 -3.28
C GLU A 8 3.45 -4.51 -4.26
N ALA A 9 4.66 -4.60 -3.74
CA ALA A 9 5.86 -4.76 -4.55
C ALA A 9 6.89 -5.65 -3.88
N ALA A 10 7.76 -6.25 -4.69
CA ALA A 10 8.97 -6.90 -4.21
C ALA A 10 10.20 -6.10 -4.65
N ALA A 11 11.04 -5.76 -3.67
CA ALA A 11 12.28 -5.06 -3.93
C ALA A 11 13.25 -5.94 -4.72
N ALA A 12 14.25 -5.31 -5.32
CA ALA A 12 15.46 -6.03 -5.71
C ALA A 12 16.10 -6.71 -4.48
N GLN A 13 16.87 -7.77 -4.73
CA GLN A 13 17.35 -8.67 -3.67
C GLN A 13 18.09 -7.91 -2.56
N GLY A 14 17.63 -8.08 -1.32
CA GLY A 14 18.20 -7.44 -0.13
C GLY A 14 17.81 -5.98 0.08
N ARG A 15 17.04 -5.36 -0.85
CA ARG A 15 16.58 -3.96 -0.77
C ARG A 15 15.20 -3.81 -0.13
N GLY A 16 14.66 -4.85 0.51
CA GLY A 16 13.36 -4.80 1.20
C GLY A 16 13.21 -3.61 2.17
N PRO A 17 14.19 -3.35 3.06
CA PRO A 17 14.14 -2.19 3.96
C PRO A 17 14.12 -0.84 3.24
N GLU A 18 14.83 -0.72 2.12
CA GLU A 18 14.88 0.50 1.31
C GLU A 18 13.54 0.74 0.62
N LEU A 19 12.93 -0.31 0.05
CA LEU A 19 11.59 -0.23 -0.52
C LEU A 19 10.55 0.18 0.54
N LEU A 20 10.67 -0.32 1.77
CA LEU A 20 9.78 0.06 2.86
C LEU A 20 9.96 1.54 3.24
N ALA A 21 11.20 2.02 3.34
CA ALA A 21 11.48 3.43 3.61
C ALA A 21 10.88 4.32 2.52
N TRP A 22 11.15 3.99 1.25
CA TRP A 22 10.58 4.67 0.09
C TRP A 22 9.05 4.69 0.10
N ALA A 23 8.41 3.56 0.44
CA ALA A 23 6.94 3.46 0.47
C ALA A 23 6.35 4.35 1.57
N ARG A 24 7.01 4.44 2.74
CA ARG A 24 6.57 5.30 3.84
C ARG A 24 6.71 6.78 3.50
N GLU A 25 7.82 7.18 2.87
CA GLU A 25 8.06 8.55 2.42
C GLU A 25 7.07 8.95 1.32
N SER A 26 6.88 8.10 0.31
CA SER A 26 5.93 8.33 -0.78
C SER A 26 4.50 8.44 -0.26
N ALA A 27 4.12 7.57 0.68
CA ALA A 27 2.81 7.63 1.31
C ALA A 27 2.60 8.89 2.15
N ALA A 28 3.65 9.42 2.79
CA ALA A 28 3.58 10.66 3.58
C ALA A 28 3.40 11.92 2.70
N ALA A 29 3.83 11.86 1.44
CA ALA A 29 3.63 12.93 0.46
C ALA A 29 2.20 12.95 -0.14
N LEU A 30 1.41 11.89 0.05
CA LEU A 30 0.02 11.84 -0.43
C LEU A 30 -0.90 12.65 0.50
N PRO A 31 -2.01 13.22 -0.03
CA PRO A 31 -3.04 13.82 0.79
C PRO A 31 -3.55 12.85 1.88
N GLY A 32 -3.83 13.40 3.07
CA GLY A 32 -4.41 12.66 4.20
C GLY A 32 -5.90 12.34 4.00
N GLY A 33 -6.62 12.10 5.10
CA GLY A 33 -8.06 11.79 5.08
C GLY A 33 -8.41 10.30 4.94
N PHE A 34 -7.40 9.44 4.85
CA PHE A 34 -7.57 7.99 4.99
C PHE A 34 -7.94 7.63 6.44
N MET A 35 -8.70 6.56 6.63
CA MET A 35 -9.09 6.05 7.94
C MET A 35 -7.96 5.29 8.62
N ARG A 36 -7.26 4.46 7.85
CA ARG A 36 -6.14 3.63 8.30
C ARG A 36 -5.16 3.42 7.17
N ARG A 37 -3.86 3.41 7.48
CA ARG A 37 -2.82 2.95 6.57
C ARG A 37 -1.88 2.01 7.32
N GLU A 38 -1.64 0.85 6.75
CA GLU A 38 -0.79 -0.18 7.34
C GLU A 38 0.32 -0.56 6.36
N PHE A 39 1.53 -0.71 6.88
CA PHE A 39 2.71 -1.12 6.13
C PHE A 39 3.14 -2.49 6.64
N LEU A 40 3.20 -3.46 5.74
CA LEU A 40 3.52 -4.84 6.06
C LEU A 40 4.71 -5.30 5.22
N THR A 41 5.52 -6.20 5.79
CA THR A 41 6.63 -6.85 5.09
C THR A 41 6.46 -8.35 5.09
N ALA A 42 6.99 -9.02 4.08
CA ALA A 42 7.02 -10.47 4.00
C ALA A 42 8.35 -10.97 3.38
N PRO A 43 8.70 -12.27 3.55
CA PRO A 43 9.88 -12.85 2.91
C PRO A 43 9.96 -12.58 1.40
N GLY A 44 11.20 -12.51 0.90
CA GLY A 44 11.48 -12.20 -0.51
C GLY A 44 11.38 -10.70 -0.84
N ASP A 45 11.77 -9.86 0.12
CA ASP A 45 11.85 -8.40 0.05
C ASP A 45 10.51 -7.73 -0.32
N ARG A 46 9.40 -8.28 0.20
CA ARG A 46 8.06 -7.82 -0.14
C ARG A 46 7.58 -6.73 0.80
N VAL A 47 6.99 -5.70 0.23
CA VAL A 47 6.29 -4.62 0.94
C VAL A 47 4.85 -4.57 0.45
N LEU A 48 3.92 -4.51 1.40
CA LEU A 48 2.49 -4.35 1.17
C LEU A 48 2.04 -3.10 1.92
N VAL A 49 1.32 -2.22 1.23
CA VAL A 49 0.66 -1.07 1.83
C VAL A 49 -0.83 -1.21 1.60
N LEU A 50 -1.59 -1.18 2.70
CA LEU A 50 -3.05 -1.16 2.66
C LEU A 50 -3.53 0.18 3.20
N THR A 51 -4.36 0.89 2.43
CA THR A 51 -4.97 2.17 2.84
C THR A 51 -6.49 2.08 2.77
N TRP A 52 -7.17 2.37 3.87
CA TRP A 52 -8.62 2.40 3.96
C TRP A 52 -9.14 3.83 3.87
N TRP A 53 -10.17 4.02 3.07
CA TRP A 53 -10.84 5.30 2.87
C TRP A 53 -12.33 5.16 3.16
N ASP A 54 -12.95 6.17 3.76
CA ASP A 54 -14.41 6.30 3.79
C ASP A 54 -14.86 6.98 2.49
N ALA A 55 -15.08 6.17 1.45
CA ALA A 55 -15.42 6.62 0.11
C ALA A 55 -16.13 5.51 -0.68
N GLY A 56 -16.80 5.89 -1.78
CA GLY A 56 -17.34 4.93 -2.73
C GLY A 56 -16.25 4.13 -3.44
N TYR A 57 -16.59 2.94 -3.96
CA TYR A 57 -15.63 2.04 -4.61
C TYR A 57 -14.90 2.70 -5.79
N ASP A 58 -15.63 3.48 -6.60
CA ASP A 58 -15.11 4.17 -7.79
C ASP A 58 -14.58 5.59 -7.52
N ALA A 59 -14.45 5.99 -6.25
CA ALA A 59 -13.92 7.30 -5.91
C ALA A 59 -12.46 7.46 -6.38
N GLU A 60 -12.12 8.63 -6.91
CA GLU A 60 -10.73 8.99 -7.19
C GLU A 60 -10.00 9.25 -5.87
N LEU A 61 -9.07 8.36 -5.54
CA LEU A 61 -8.38 8.34 -4.25
C LEU A 61 -6.86 8.34 -4.48
N PRO A 62 -6.07 9.03 -3.65
CA PRO A 62 -4.62 8.98 -3.72
C PRO A 62 -4.10 7.55 -3.51
N ASP A 63 -3.30 7.07 -4.46
CA ASP A 63 -2.62 5.77 -4.41
C ASP A 63 -1.10 5.97 -4.47
N LEU A 64 -0.36 4.98 -3.96
CA LEU A 64 1.10 5.03 -3.99
C LEU A 64 1.60 4.97 -5.45
N PRO A 65 2.61 5.79 -5.80
CA PRO A 65 3.20 5.79 -7.14
C PRO A 65 3.98 4.48 -7.40
N ASP A 66 4.52 4.35 -8.61
CA ASP A 66 5.52 3.32 -8.90
C ASP A 66 6.90 3.76 -8.39
N PRO A 67 7.67 2.86 -7.75
CA PRO A 67 9.04 3.10 -7.37
C PRO A 67 9.96 3.09 -8.59
N ALA A 68 11.18 3.58 -8.41
CA ALA A 68 12.21 3.48 -9.43
C ALA A 68 12.44 2.00 -9.81
N ALA A 69 12.64 1.74 -11.10
CA ALA A 69 12.71 0.37 -11.64
C ALA A 69 13.89 -0.45 -11.09
N ASP A 70 14.94 0.19 -10.58
CA ASP A 70 16.08 -0.47 -9.94
C ASP A 70 15.80 -0.89 -8.49
N LEU A 71 14.80 -0.28 -7.85
CA LEU A 71 14.40 -0.58 -6.47
C LEU A 71 13.54 -1.84 -6.39
N VAL A 72 12.83 -2.19 -7.46
CA VAL A 72 11.93 -3.34 -7.53
C VAL A 72 12.35 -4.37 -8.57
N ARG A 73 12.07 -5.64 -8.31
CA ARG A 73 12.33 -6.73 -9.26
C ARG A 73 11.11 -7.15 -10.09
N ARG A 74 9.94 -6.59 -9.76
CA ARG A 74 8.69 -6.75 -10.50
C ARG A 74 7.87 -5.46 -10.43
N ALA A 75 6.95 -5.30 -11.38
CA ALA A 75 5.97 -4.24 -11.33
C ALA A 75 5.11 -4.33 -10.05
N VAL A 76 4.62 -3.18 -9.62
CA VAL A 76 3.69 -3.05 -8.50
C VAL A 76 2.35 -3.72 -8.85
N HIS A 77 1.78 -4.45 -7.90
CA HIS A 77 0.40 -4.90 -7.98
C HIS A 77 -0.54 -3.96 -7.23
N ARG A 78 -1.67 -3.61 -7.86
CA ARG A 78 -2.69 -2.72 -7.28
C ARG A 78 -4.07 -3.34 -7.33
N TRP A 79 -4.80 -3.29 -6.23
CA TRP A 79 -6.16 -3.83 -6.12
C TRP A 79 -7.04 -2.95 -5.23
N ARG A 80 -8.34 -2.91 -5.52
CA ARG A 80 -9.37 -2.23 -4.71
C ARG A 80 -10.34 -3.25 -4.13
N PHE A 81 -10.69 -3.09 -2.86
CA PHE A 81 -11.61 -3.98 -2.16
C PHE A 81 -12.67 -3.19 -1.41
N SER A 82 -13.94 -3.61 -1.50
CA SER A 82 -14.99 -3.12 -0.61
C SER A 82 -14.84 -3.79 0.76
N SER A 83 -14.73 -3.00 1.81
CA SER A 83 -14.69 -3.50 3.19
C SER A 83 -16.09 -3.91 3.62
N VAL A 84 -16.30 -5.20 3.89
CA VAL A 84 -17.62 -5.75 4.25
C VAL A 84 -17.84 -5.90 5.74
N ALA A 85 -16.78 -6.20 6.50
CA ALA A 85 -16.81 -6.37 7.96
C ALA A 85 -15.41 -6.15 8.55
N VAL A 86 -15.35 -5.74 9.81
CA VAL A 86 -14.13 -5.68 10.62
C VAL A 86 -14.46 -6.32 11.96
N GLU A 87 -13.84 -7.44 12.26
CA GLU A 87 -13.96 -8.08 13.57
C GLU A 87 -13.02 -7.41 14.57
N PRO A 88 -13.42 -7.23 15.84
CA PRO A 88 -12.53 -6.74 16.88
C PRO A 88 -11.40 -7.75 17.17
N ALA A 89 -10.30 -7.28 17.75
CA ALA A 89 -9.31 -8.19 18.32
C ALA A 89 -9.95 -9.00 19.45
N GLY A 90 -9.70 -10.32 19.45
CA GLY A 90 -10.17 -11.25 20.49
C GLY A 90 -9.43 -11.13 21.81
#